data_AF-A0A448YS11-F1
#
_entry.id   AF-A0A448YS11-F1
#
_cell.length_a   1.000
_cell.length_b   1.000
_cell.length_c   1.000
_cell.angle_alpha   90.00
_cell.angle_beta   90.00
_cell.angle_gamma   90.00
#
_symmetry.space_group_name_H-M   'P 1'
#
loop_
_entity.id
_entity.type
_entity.pdbx_description
1 polymer ?
#
loop_
_entity_poly.entity_id
_entity_poly.type
_entity_poly.pdbx_seq_one_letter_code
_entity_poly.pdbx_strand_id
1 'polypeptide(L)'
;MSNGNPILAQIPLIVAPGSYQRPKAVTLPYDFEQLPVNLDEYNARTLKPVRQSFESIKQDEKNLIEKLDGMYSDDDKKKFLFWENSVRMMAPGYIGQDGSVGVMSPTKKRN
;
A
#
# COMPACT_ATOMS: atom_id res chain seq x y z
N MET A 1 -13.71 46.96 -23.43
CA MET A 1 -14.18 48.26 -23.98
C MET A 1 -15.59 48.09 -24.53
N SER A 2 -16.59 48.53 -23.77
CA SER A 2 -17.90 48.90 -24.30
C SER A 2 -18.21 50.25 -23.67
N ASN A 3 -18.24 51.32 -24.47
CA ASN A 3 -18.57 52.65 -23.99
C ASN A 3 -20.08 52.70 -23.70
N GLY A 4 -20.46 52.21 -22.51
CA GLY A 4 -21.81 52.32 -21.98
C GLY A 4 -22.09 53.79 -21.66
N ASN A 5 -23.19 54.32 -22.20
CA ASN A 5 -23.60 55.71 -22.01
C ASN A 5 -23.82 55.98 -20.50
N PRO A 6 -23.11 56.94 -19.87
CA PRO A 6 -23.16 57.14 -18.42
C PRO A 6 -24.56 57.51 -17.90
N ILE A 7 -25.38 58.11 -18.77
CA ILE A 7 -26.78 58.45 -18.50
C ILE A 7 -27.62 57.18 -18.32
N LEU A 8 -27.38 56.15 -19.14
CA LEU A 8 -28.15 54.90 -19.07
C LEU A 8 -27.81 54.05 -17.84
N ALA A 9 -26.62 54.24 -17.26
CA ALA A 9 -26.21 53.57 -16.02
C ALA A 9 -26.90 54.15 -14.77
N GLN A 10 -27.46 55.36 -14.85
CA GLN A 10 -28.16 56.02 -13.73
C GLN A 10 -29.66 55.72 -13.72
N ILE A 11 -30.19 55.09 -14.78
CA ILE A 11 -31.60 54.70 -14.85
C ILE A 11 -31.73 53.35 -14.14
N PRO A 12 -32.51 53.26 -13.04
CA PRO A 12 -32.75 51.98 -12.38
C PRO A 12 -33.46 51.04 -13.35
N LEU A 13 -32.92 49.84 -13.52
CA LEU A 13 -33.52 48.79 -14.34
C LEU A 13 -34.84 48.37 -13.70
N ILE A 14 -35.96 48.82 -14.28
CA ILE A 14 -37.29 48.37 -13.90
C ILE A 14 -37.45 46.96 -14.44
N VAL A 15 -37.28 45.97 -13.57
CA VAL A 15 -37.57 44.57 -13.89
C VAL A 15 -39.07 44.44 -14.08
N ALA A 16 -39.52 43.97 -15.24
CA ALA A 16 -40.94 43.72 -15.48
C ALA A 16 -41.48 42.79 -14.39
N PRO A 17 -42.58 43.14 -13.70
CA PRO A 17 -43.14 42.28 -12.68
C PRO A 17 -43.67 41.01 -13.36
N GLY A 18 -42.99 39.88 -13.13
CA GLY A 18 -43.46 38.56 -13.58
C GLY A 18 -42.44 37.64 -14.25
N SER A 19 -41.21 38.09 -14.58
CA SER A 19 -40.30 37.24 -15.36
C SER A 19 -38.82 37.36 -15.02
N TYR A 20 -38.44 37.15 -13.76
CA TYR A 20 -37.21 36.43 -13.40
C TYR A 20 -37.14 36.21 -11.88
N GLN A 21 -37.52 35.02 -11.40
CA GLN A 21 -37.07 34.55 -10.10
C GLN A 21 -35.70 33.92 -10.32
N ARG A 22 -34.62 34.54 -9.84
CA ARG A 22 -33.31 33.86 -9.81
C ARG A 22 -33.50 32.53 -9.09
N PRO A 23 -33.04 31.40 -9.65
CA PRO A 23 -33.12 30.13 -8.95
C PRO A 23 -32.34 30.26 -7.63
N LYS A 24 -33.04 30.18 -6.51
CA LYS A 24 -32.40 30.00 -5.20
C LYS A 24 -31.76 28.62 -5.24
N ALA A 25 -30.46 28.54 -4.99
CA ALA A 25 -29.81 27.27 -4.75
C ALA A 25 -30.53 26.62 -3.56
N VAL A 26 -31.24 25.51 -3.82
CA VAL A 26 -31.84 24.70 -2.77
C VAL A 26 -30.69 24.02 -2.06
N THR A 27 -30.20 24.63 -0.98
CA THR A 27 -29.30 23.97 -0.06
C THR A 27 -30.08 22.84 0.60
N LEU A 28 -29.60 21.60 0.44
CA LEU A 28 -30.15 20.45 1.16
C LEU A 28 -30.22 20.77 2.67
N PRO A 29 -31.30 20.38 3.38
CA PRO A 29 -31.48 20.68 4.81
C PRO A 29 -30.59 19.81 5.73
N TYR A 30 -29.51 19.24 5.19
CA TYR A 30 -28.56 18.47 5.95
C TYR A 30 -27.30 19.31 6.12
N ASP A 31 -27.07 19.73 7.37
CA ASP A 31 -25.76 20.15 7.82
C ASP A 31 -24.83 18.93 7.73
N PHE A 32 -24.20 18.75 6.57
CA PHE A 32 -23.14 17.78 6.45
C PHE A 32 -22.00 18.25 7.34
N GLU A 33 -21.62 17.42 8.33
CA GLU A 33 -20.39 17.64 9.08
C GLU A 33 -19.25 17.79 8.06
N GLN A 34 -18.66 18.99 8.01
CA GLN A 34 -17.55 19.26 7.12
C GLN A 34 -16.40 18.34 7.54
N LEU A 35 -15.96 17.50 6.60
CA LEU A 35 -14.79 16.66 6.81
C LEU A 35 -13.62 17.56 7.26
N PRO A 36 -12.87 17.17 8.30
CA PRO A 36 -11.77 17.97 8.78
C PRO A 36 -10.77 18.20 7.64
N VAL A 37 -10.56 19.47 7.30
CA VAL A 37 -9.73 19.92 6.17
C VAL A 37 -8.27 19.47 6.30
N ASN A 38 -7.84 19.11 7.51
CA ASN A 38 -6.48 18.67 7.82
C ASN A 38 -6.44 17.19 8.27
N LEU A 39 -6.59 16.27 7.31
CA LEU A 39 -6.31 14.84 7.53
C LEU A 39 -4.81 14.57 7.74
N ASP A 40 -3.95 15.46 7.25
CA ASP A 40 -2.50 15.26 7.22
C ASP A 40 -1.84 15.27 8.60
N GLU A 41 -2.33 16.09 9.54
CA GLU A 41 -1.76 16.14 10.90
C GLU A 41 -2.07 14.87 11.70
N TYR A 42 -3.26 14.30 11.53
CA TYR A 42 -3.67 13.07 12.22
C TYR A 42 -2.90 11.85 11.68
N ASN A 43 -2.76 11.77 10.35
CA ASN A 43 -2.00 10.71 9.68
C ASN A 43 -0.51 10.79 10.02
N ALA A 44 0.07 12.00 10.07
CA ALA A 44 1.47 12.18 10.43
C ALA A 44 1.78 11.80 11.89
N ARG A 45 0.86 12.03 12.82
CA ARG A 45 1.04 11.64 14.25
C ARG A 45 0.95 10.14 14.45
N THR A 46 0.08 9.46 13.69
CA THR A 46 -0.17 8.03 13.87
C THR A 46 0.84 7.16 13.09
N LEU A 47 1.29 7.60 11.92
CA LEU A 47 2.18 6.82 11.05
C LEU A 47 3.67 6.96 11.38
N LYS A 48 4.10 8.08 11.99
CA LYS A 48 5.50 8.28 12.38
C LYS A 48 6.00 7.25 13.41
N PRO A 49 5.27 6.96 14.51
CA PRO A 49 5.68 5.93 15.47
C PRO A 49 5.72 4.54 14.83
N VAL A 50 4.75 4.21 13.98
CA VAL A 50 4.69 2.92 13.27
C VAL A 50 5.92 2.74 12.36
N ARG A 51 6.29 3.80 11.63
CA ARG A 51 7.49 3.80 10.80
C ARG A 51 8.76 3.60 11.62
N GLN A 52 8.87 4.26 12.78
CA GLN A 52 10.02 4.09 13.67
C GLN A 52 10.10 2.67 14.25
N SER A 53 8.97 2.08 14.65
CA SER A 53 8.94 0.69 15.10
C SER A 53 9.35 -0.28 14.00
N PHE A 54 8.96 -0.02 12.75
CA PHE A 54 9.32 -0.86 11.62
C PHE A 54 10.83 -0.84 11.34
N GLU A 55 11.45 0.34 11.36
CA GLU A 55 12.91 0.46 11.21
C GLU A 55 13.67 -0.22 12.36
N SER A 56 13.15 -0.15 13.60
CA SER A 56 13.71 -0.87 14.74
C SER A 56 13.67 -2.38 14.54
N ILE A 57 12.53 -2.92 14.13
CA ILE A 57 12.36 -4.36 13.88
C ILE A 57 13.29 -4.83 12.77
N LYS A 58 13.44 -4.04 11.70
CA LYS A 58 14.35 -4.33 10.59
C LYS A 58 15.81 -4.36 11.05
N GLN A 59 16.19 -3.47 11.97
CA GLN A 59 17.52 -3.47 12.55
C GLN A 59 17.75 -4.69 13.45
N ASP A 60 16.75 -5.08 14.24
CA ASP A 60 16.81 -6.27 15.10
C ASP A 60 16.91 -7.56 14.28
N GLU A 61 16.17 -7.66 13.18
CA GLU A 61 16.27 -8.76 12.21
C GLU A 61 17.70 -8.87 11.67
N LYS A 62 18.28 -7.75 11.22
CA LYS A 62 19.65 -7.73 10.71
C LYS A 62 20.66 -8.18 11.77
N ASN A 63 20.52 -7.68 12.99
CA ASN A 63 21.40 -8.05 14.11
C ASN A 63 21.28 -9.53 14.46
N LEU A 64 20.08 -10.12 14.37
CA LEU A 64 19.86 -11.54 14.59
C LEU A 64 20.48 -12.39 13.49
N ILE A 65 20.35 -11.98 12.23
CA ILE A 65 21.00 -12.66 11.09
C ILE A 65 22.52 -12.63 11.24
N GLU A 66 23.11 -11.48 11.57
CA GLU A 66 24.56 -11.37 11.78
C GLU A 66 25.04 -12.22 12.96
N LYS A 67 24.26 -12.27 14.06
CA LYS A 67 24.56 -13.19 15.18
C LYS A 67 24.48 -14.64 14.77
N LEU A 68 23.46 -15.02 13.99
CA LEU A 68 23.30 -16.37 13.45
C LEU A 68 24.49 -16.74 12.56
N ASP A 69 24.88 -15.86 11.64
CA ASP A 69 26.04 -16.09 10.78
C ASP A 69 27.35 -16.18 11.56
N GLY A 70 27.48 -15.47 12.68
CA GLY A 70 28.61 -15.61 13.59
C GLY A 70 28.60 -16.89 14.44
N MET A 71 27.43 -17.47 14.70
CA MET A 71 27.28 -18.69 15.51
C MET A 71 27.42 -19.97 14.68
N TYR A 72 26.99 -19.96 13.42
CA TYR A 72 27.18 -21.09 12.51
C TYR A 72 28.54 -20.99 11.85
N SER A 73 29.51 -21.76 12.37
CA SER A 73 30.82 -21.92 11.72
C SER A 73 30.64 -22.43 10.28
N ASP A 74 31.47 -21.98 9.36
CA ASP A 74 31.51 -22.49 7.98
C ASP A 74 31.63 -24.03 7.92
N ASP A 75 32.20 -24.62 8.97
CA ASP A 75 32.32 -26.07 9.10
C ASP A 75 30.98 -26.77 9.37
N ASP A 76 30.09 -26.13 10.13
CA ASP A 76 28.74 -26.67 10.39
C ASP A 76 27.81 -26.46 9.19
N LYS A 77 27.98 -25.36 8.45
CA LYS A 77 27.34 -25.16 7.14
C LYS A 77 27.76 -26.26 6.15
N LYS A 78 29.05 -26.65 6.13
CA LYS A 78 29.55 -27.77 5.30
C LYS A 78 28.98 -29.12 5.71
N LYS A 79 28.90 -29.42 7.02
CA LYS A 79 28.30 -30.68 7.51
C LYS A 79 26.82 -30.77 7.13
N PHE A 80 26.09 -29.66 7.24
CA PHE A 80 24.70 -29.60 6.81
C PHE A 80 24.55 -29.85 5.30
N LEU A 81 25.34 -29.15 4.47
CA LEU A 81 25.34 -29.35 3.01
C LEU A 81 25.72 -30.79 2.61
N PHE A 82 26.65 -31.40 3.33
CA PHE A 82 27.02 -32.81 3.11
C PHE A 82 25.87 -33.76 3.43
N TRP A 83 25.20 -33.55 4.57
CA TRP A 83 24.01 -34.33 4.95
C TRP A 83 22.88 -34.14 3.93
N GLU A 84 22.60 -32.91 3.53
CA GLU A 84 21.54 -32.59 2.57
C GLU A 84 21.77 -33.29 1.22
N ASN A 85 23.01 -33.23 0.70
CA ASN A 85 23.38 -33.95 -0.51
C ASN A 85 23.27 -35.47 -0.35
N SER A 86 23.65 -36.01 0.81
CA SER A 86 23.54 -37.44 1.09
C SER A 86 22.08 -37.91 1.10
N VAL A 87 21.17 -37.15 1.71
CA VAL A 87 19.73 -37.44 1.75
C VAL A 87 19.13 -37.37 0.34
N ARG A 88 19.50 -36.38 -0.46
CA ARG A 88 19.07 -36.26 -1.86
C ARG A 88 19.54 -37.44 -2.72
N MET A 89 20.76 -37.94 -2.49
CA MET A 89 21.27 -39.14 -3.18
C MET A 89 20.53 -40.42 -2.77
N MET A 90 20.02 -40.51 -1.53
CA MET A 90 19.26 -41.67 -1.07
C MET A 90 17.84 -41.74 -1.67
N ALA A 91 17.26 -40.60 -2.09
CA ALA A 91 15.94 -40.53 -2.69
C ALA A 91 15.90 -39.64 -3.95
N PRO A 92 16.60 -40.05 -5.04
CA PRO A 92 16.67 -39.28 -6.27
C PRO A 92 15.27 -39.12 -6.90
N GLY A 93 14.88 -37.87 -7.18
CA GLY A 93 13.58 -37.54 -7.78
C GLY A 93 12.49 -37.17 -6.78
N TYR A 94 12.69 -37.39 -5.47
CA TYR A 94 11.74 -36.97 -4.42
C TYR A 94 12.07 -35.60 -3.81
N ILE A 95 13.32 -35.13 -3.91
CA ILE A 95 13.76 -33.85 -3.37
C ILE A 95 14.50 -33.07 -4.47
N GLY A 96 13.84 -32.06 -5.03
CA GLY A 96 14.35 -31.18 -6.08
C GLY A 96 15.40 -30.21 -5.56
N GLN A 97 16.34 -29.75 -6.40
CA GLN A 97 17.48 -28.87 -6.02
C GLN A 97 17.06 -27.60 -5.26
N ASP A 98 15.85 -27.12 -5.53
CA ASP A 98 15.18 -26.00 -4.88
C ASP A 98 14.56 -26.30 -3.50
N GLY A 99 14.69 -27.54 -3.00
CA GLY A 99 14.08 -28.00 -1.75
C GLY A 99 12.62 -28.43 -1.90
N SER A 100 12.10 -28.47 -3.13
CA SER A 100 10.74 -28.96 -3.39
C SER A 100 10.67 -30.49 -3.21
N VAL A 101 9.59 -30.98 -2.60
CA VAL A 101 9.35 -32.43 -2.48
C VAL A 101 8.55 -32.89 -3.71
N GLY A 102 9.22 -33.57 -4.63
CA GLY A 102 8.62 -34.18 -5.80
C GLY A 102 7.82 -35.43 -5.42
N VAL A 103 6.49 -35.35 -5.43
CA VAL A 103 5.65 -36.55 -5.31
C VAL A 103 5.74 -37.30 -6.65
N MET A 104 6.40 -38.46 -6.67
CA MET A 104 6.37 -39.36 -7.84
C MET A 104 4.92 -39.75 -8.14
N SER A 105 4.32 -39.07 -9.11
CA SER A 105 3.01 -39.43 -9.64
C SER A 105 3.19 -40.63 -10.58
N PRO A 106 2.40 -41.72 -10.45
CA PRO A 106 2.56 -42.88 -11.32
C PRO A 106 2.35 -42.49 -12.79
N THR A 107 3.41 -42.53 -13.60
CA THR A 107 3.26 -42.37 -15.05
C THR A 107 2.74 -43.69 -15.61
N LYS A 108 1.45 -43.70 -15.98
CA LYS A 108 0.82 -44.80 -16.70
C LYS A 108 1.59 -44.98 -18.02
N LYS A 109 2.35 -46.08 -18.16
CA LYS A 109 2.92 -46.46 -19.45
C LYS A 109 1.76 -46.63 -20.44
N ARG A 110 1.70 -45.75 -21.44
CA ARG A 110 0.87 -46.00 -22.62
C ARG A 110 1.57 -47.10 -23.42
N ASN A 111 0.90 -48.24 -23.52
CA ASN A 111 1.25 -49.29 -24.49
C ASN A 111 1.07 -48.75 -25.91
#